data_AF-A0A520FQD6-F1
#
_entry.id   AF-A0A520FQD6-F1
#
_cell.length_a   1.000
_cell.length_b   1.000
_cell.length_c   1.000
_cell.angle_alpha   90.00
_cell.angle_beta   90.00
_cell.angle_gamma   90.00
#
_symmetry.space_group_name_H-M   'P 1'
#
loop_
_entity.id
_entity.type
_entity.pdbx_description
1 polymer ?
#
loop_
_entity_poly.entity_id
_entity_poly.type
_entity_poly.pdbx_seq_one_letter_code
_entity_poly.pdbx_strand_id
1 'polypeptide(L)' 'MDSFDTAIIEFACQWLPYGTPPSDELITRFGMTTGRYEQQLARILDDYPSQLPVEDRRRLWLQLAETRQYP' A
#
# COMPACT_ATOMS: atom_id res chain seq x y z
N MET A 1 4.09 -13.63 -5.74
CA MET A 1 3.15 -12.52 -5.54
C MET A 1 1.77 -13.03 -5.85
N ASP A 2 0.90 -13.05 -4.83
CA ASP A 2 -0.47 -13.49 -4.98
C ASP A 2 -1.29 -12.42 -5.73
N SER A 3 -2.41 -12.81 -6.36
CA SER A 3 -3.32 -11.84 -7.00
C SER A 3 -3.81 -10.78 -6.00
N PHE A 4 -3.92 -11.15 -4.72
CA PHE A 4 -4.26 -10.22 -3.65
C PHE A 4 -3.16 -9.17 -3.39
N ASP A 5 -1.89 -9.58 -3.42
CA ASP A 5 -0.75 -8.68 -3.23
C ASP A 5 -0.65 -7.67 -4.39
N THR A 6 -0.94 -8.12 -5.62
CA THR A 6 -1.03 -7.26 -6.80
C THR A 6 -2.14 -6.23 -6.66
N ALA A 7 -3.33 -6.65 -6.25
CA ALA A 7 -4.45 -5.73 -6.04
C ALA A 7 -4.12 -4.66 -4.99
N ILE A 8 -3.39 -5.02 -3.93
CA ILE A 8 -2.94 -4.06 -2.90
C ILE A 8 -2.00 -3.01 -3.47
N ILE A 9 -1.02 -3.43 -4.28
CA ILE A 9 -0.06 -2.53 -4.92
C ILE A 9 -0.73 -1.65 -5.96
N GLU A 10 -1.59 -2.21 -6.82
CA GLU A 10 -2.32 -1.44 -7.83
C GLU A 10 -3.20 -0.39 -7.17
N PHE A 11 -3.90 -0.76 -6.09
CA PHE A 11 -4.68 0.18 -5.32
C PHE A 11 -3.81 1.27 -4.70
N ALA A 12 -2.66 0.91 -4.13
CA ALA A 12 -1.71 1.88 -3.59
C ALA A 12 -1.19 2.85 -4.68
N CYS A 13 -0.87 2.31 -5.86
CA CYS A 13 -0.39 3.07 -7.01
C CYS A 13 -1.44 4.06 -7.53
N GLN A 14 -2.71 3.64 -7.54
CA GLN A 14 -3.83 4.51 -7.90
C GLN A 14 -4.00 5.69 -6.94
N TRP A 15 -3.62 5.50 -5.67
CA TRP A 15 -3.70 6.52 -4.63
C TRP A 15 -2.46 7.42 -4.55
N LEU A 16 -1.32 7.06 -5.16
CA LEU A 16 -0.11 7.90 -5.21
C LEU A 16 -0.33 9.38 -5.59
N PRO A 17 -1.17 9.75 -6.57
CA PRO A 17 -1.42 11.16 -6.88
C PRO A 17 -2.32 11.88 -5.86
N TYR A 18 -3.10 11.14 -5.08
CA TYR A 18 -4.04 11.66 -4.08
C TYR A 18 -3.47 11.61 -2.65
N GLY A 19 -2.43 10.80 -2.41
CA GLY A 19 -1.80 10.58 -1.11
C GLY A 19 -2.21 9.23 -0.53
N THR A 20 -2.69 9.22 0.71
CA THR A 20 -2.98 7.98 1.43
C THR A 20 -4.42 7.52 1.22
N PRO A 21 -4.68 6.24 0.93
CA PRO A 21 -6.03 5.73 0.81
C PRO A 21 -6.80 5.81 2.14
N PRO A 22 -8.09 6.18 2.13
CA PRO A 22 -8.91 6.25 3.33
C PRO A 22 -9.27 4.85 3.85
N SER A 23 -9.37 4.74 5.17
CA SER A 23 -9.68 3.49 5.88
C SER A 23 -11.01 2.84 5.44
N ASP A 24 -11.99 3.66 5.04
CA ASP A 24 -13.31 3.19 4.60
C ASP A 24 -13.24 2.44 3.26
N GLU A 25 -12.42 2.91 2.31
CA GLU A 25 -12.20 2.19 1.06
C GLU A 25 -11.44 0.88 1.27
N LEU A 26 -10.50 0.84 2.22
CA LEU A 26 -9.77 -0.38 2.55
C LEU A 26 -10.70 -1.46 3.13
N ILE A 27 -11.63 -1.07 4.00
CA ILE A 27 -12.65 -1.98 4.52
C ILE A 27 -13.61 -2.40 3.41
N THR A 28 -14.05 -1.49 2.54
CA THR A 28 -15.00 -1.80 1.47
C THR A 28 -14.40 -2.67 0.36
N ARG A 29 -13.16 -2.41 -0.05
CA ARG A 29 -12.47 -3.14 -1.14
C ARG A 29 -11.82 -4.44 -0.67
N PHE A 30 -11.17 -4.41 0.49
CA PHE A 30 -10.31 -5.50 0.96
C PHE A 30 -10.78 -6.13 2.28
N GLY A 31 -11.81 -5.58 2.92
CA GLY A 31 -12.29 -6.09 4.20
C GLY A 31 -11.27 -5.95 5.33
N MET A 32 -10.34 -4.99 5.23
CA MET A 32 -9.25 -4.84 6.21
C MET A 32 -9.08 -3.40 6.70
N THR A 33 -8.56 -3.28 7.91
CA THR A 33 -8.17 -2.01 8.52
C THR A 33 -6.86 -1.48 7.93
N THR A 34 -6.67 -0.17 7.94
CA THR A 34 -5.44 0.52 7.47
C THR A 34 -4.17 -0.08 8.04
N GLY A 35 -4.10 -0.33 9.35
CA GLY A 35 -2.91 -0.93 9.95
C GLY A 35 -2.56 -2.35 9.45
N ARG A 36 -3.55 -3.12 8.96
CA ARG A 36 -3.31 -4.44 8.35
C ARG A 36 -2.85 -4.27 6.91
N TYR A 37 -3.45 -3.33 6.18
CA TYR A 37 -3.06 -2.97 4.83
C TYR A 37 -1.60 -2.48 4.79
N GLU A 38 -1.21 -1.59 5.71
CA GLU A 38 0.15 -1.06 5.79
C GLU A 38 1.17 -2.16 6.07
N GLN A 39 0.87 -3.08 7.00
CA GLN A 39 1.70 -4.24 7.28
C GLN A 39 1.85 -5.15 6.05
N GLN A 40 0.75 -5.37 5.33
CA GLN A 40 0.78 -6.20 4.12
C GLN A 40 1.57 -5.52 3.01
N LEU A 41 1.33 -4.23 2.75
CA LEU A 41 2.06 -3.46 1.74
C LEU A 41 3.56 -3.43 2.05
N ALA A 42 3.96 -3.15 3.29
CA ALA A 42 5.35 -3.17 3.72
C ALA A 42 5.98 -4.56 3.50
N ARG A 43 5.26 -5.64 3.84
CA ARG A 43 5.72 -7.01 3.61
C ARG A 43 5.91 -7.31 2.13
N ILE A 44 4.96 -6.92 1.26
CA ILE A 44 5.06 -7.18 -0.18
C ILE A 44 6.24 -6.42 -0.79
N LEU A 45 6.49 -5.18 -0.35
CA LEU A 45 7.62 -4.37 -0.82
C LEU A 45 8.98 -4.95 -0.39
N ASP A 46 9.01 -5.68 0.73
CA ASP A 46 10.20 -6.38 1.25
C ASP A 46 10.41 -7.74 0.58
N ASP A 47 9.34 -8.51 0.39
CA ASP A 47 9.37 -9.87 -0.18
C ASP A 47 9.61 -9.85 -1.71
N TYR A 48 9.15 -8.80 -2.40
CA TYR A 48 9.24 -8.68 -3.87
C TYR A 48 9.92 -7.38 -4.35
N PRO A 49 11.20 -7.13 -3.99
CA PRO A 49 11.89 -5.89 -4.31
C PRO A 49 12.14 -5.69 -5.82
N SER A 50 12.16 -6.78 -6.59
CA SER A 50 12.49 -6.78 -8.03
C SER A 50 11.27 -6.74 -8.94
N GLN A 51 10.05 -6.92 -8.40
CA GLN A 51 8.83 -6.98 -9.19
C GLN A 51 8.19 -5.60 -9.40
N LEU A 52 8.63 -4.60 -8.65
CA LEU A 52 8.18 -3.23 -8.76
C LEU A 52 9.31 -2.31 -9.23
N PRO A 53 9.00 -1.30 -10.07
CA PRO A 53 9.93 -0.22 -10.33
C PRO A 53 10.37 0.44 -9.02
N VAL A 54 11.66 0.78 -8.93
CA VAL A 54 12.23 1.40 -7.73
C VAL A 54 11.52 2.71 -7.37
N GLU A 55 11.04 3.45 -8.37
CA GLU A 55 10.26 4.68 -8.17
C GLU A 55 8.91 4.43 -7.50
N ASP A 56 8.13 3.46 -7.99
CA ASP A 56 6.85 3.12 -7.38
C ASP A 56 7.05 2.61 -5.96
N ARG A 57 8.02 1.70 -5.76
CA ARG A 57 8.37 1.21 -4.42
C ARG A 57 8.72 2.35 -3.47
N ARG A 58 9.52 3.32 -3.92
CA ARG A 58 9.90 4.48 -3.10
C ARG A 58 8.68 5.34 -2.76
N ARG A 59 7.78 5.58 -3.71
CA ARG A 59 6.56 6.36 -3.45
C ARG A 59 5.62 5.64 -2.48
N LEU A 60 5.48 4.33 -2.61
CA LEU A 60 4.69 3.52 -1.69
C LEU A 60 5.26 3.56 -0.26
N TRP A 61 6.59 3.52 -0.12
CA TRP A 61 7.25 3.71 1.18
C TRP A 61 7.04 5.11 1.76
N LEU A 62 7.01 6.16 0.94
CA LEU A 62 6.69 7.52 1.39
C LEU A 62 5.24 7.60 1.89
N GLN A 63 4.30 7.00 1.16
CA GLN A 63 2.89 6.95 1.55
C GLN A 63 2.68 6.25 2.91
N LEU A 64 3.41 5.14 3.15
CA LEU A 64 3.42 4.44 4.45
C LEU A 64 4.03 5.27 5.58
N ALA A 65 4.99 6.16 5.27
CA ALA A 65 5.55 7.06 6.26
C ALA A 65 4.57 8.19 6.62
N GLU A 66 3.80 8.67 5.65
CA GLU A 66 2.79 9.73 5.84
C GLU A 66 1.58 9.24 6.65
N THR A 67 1.10 8.00 6.42
CA THR A 67 -0.01 7.42 7.20
C THR A 67 0.32 7.28 8.69
N ARG A 68 1.59 7.00 9.01
CA ARG A 68 2.05 6.82 10.39
C ARG A 68 2.06 8.11 11.22
N GLN A 69 1.83 9.27 10.58
CA GLN A 69 1.90 10.59 11.22
C GLN A 69 0.56 11.09 11.78
N TYR A 70 -0.54 10.35 11.64
CA TYR A 70 -1.82 10.75 12.24
C TYR A 70 -2.09 9.96 13.55
N PRO A 71 -1.85 10.56 14.73
CA PRO A 71 -2.25 9.99 16.03
C PRO A 71 -3.76 10.03 16.27
#